data_AF-A0A643ELM1-F1
#
_entry.id   AF-A0A643ELM1-F1
#
_cell.length_a   1.000
_cell.length_b   1.000
_cell.length_c   1.000
_cell.angle_alpha   90.00
_cell.angle_beta   90.00
_cell.angle_gamma   90.00
#
_symmetry.space_group_name_H-M   'P 1'
#
loop_
_entity.id
_entity.type
_entity.pdbx_description
1 polymer ?
#
loop_
_entity_poly.entity_id
_entity_poly.type
_entity_poly.pdbx_seq_one_letter_code
_entity_poly.pdbx_strand_id
1 'polypeptide(L)'
;MAEEAENLKIDRTTQKAVLDRLADAYPNPVHTDGLSDLFDDTKMLTACCAYLHEHGLARAKISEFLSEGRELLYAEITAKGIDFLADDGGLSAILGPVTIKFHEDSLRQMIELRLANASDQQVTPEEKTQLVQALRGLPADSIKHLTTRLLDLGMDNLPRAVEIVRTFLS
;
A
#
# COMPACT_ATOMS: atom_id res chain seq x y z
N MET A 1 -38.14 -14.75 0.48
CA MET A 1 -37.94 -13.43 -0.14
C MET A 1 -36.53 -13.04 0.21
N ALA A 2 -35.59 -13.26 -0.70
CA ALA A 2 -34.21 -12.89 -0.51
C ALA A 2 -34.12 -11.38 -0.78
N GLU A 3 -33.88 -10.62 0.28
CA GLU A 3 -33.54 -9.21 0.23
C GLU A 3 -32.25 -9.10 -0.60
N GLU A 4 -32.38 -8.55 -1.81
CA GLU A 4 -31.24 -8.24 -2.66
C GLU A 4 -30.34 -7.30 -1.86
N ALA A 5 -29.19 -7.82 -1.42
CA ALA A 5 -28.13 -7.00 -0.85
C ALA A 5 -27.69 -6.02 -1.95
N GLU A 6 -28.26 -4.82 -1.91
CA GLU A 6 -27.89 -3.69 -2.73
C GLU A 6 -26.37 -3.52 -2.59
N ASN A 7 -25.65 -3.84 -3.66
CA ASN A 7 -24.21 -3.92 -3.65
C ASN A 7 -23.67 -2.50 -3.51
N LEU A 8 -23.40 -2.08 -2.27
CA LEU A 8 -22.93 -0.75 -1.90
C LEU A 8 -21.60 -0.45 -2.59
N LYS A 9 -21.68 0.05 -3.82
CA LYS A 9 -20.52 0.38 -4.64
C LYS A 9 -20.08 1.80 -4.26
N ILE A 10 -19.30 1.89 -3.19
CA ILE A 10 -18.70 3.17 -2.80
C ILE A 10 -17.66 3.55 -3.86
N ASP A 11 -17.96 4.56 -4.67
CA ASP A 11 -17.08 5.03 -5.73
C ASP A 11 -15.90 5.84 -5.18
N ARG A 12 -14.71 5.64 -5.77
CA ARG A 12 -13.48 6.32 -5.34
C ARG A 12 -13.53 7.82 -5.62
N THR A 13 -14.24 8.24 -6.68
CA THR A 13 -14.42 9.66 -7.01
C THR A 13 -15.19 10.37 -5.91
N THR A 14 -16.31 9.78 -5.45
CA THR A 14 -17.14 10.37 -4.40
C THR A 14 -16.46 10.36 -3.04
N GLN A 15 -15.71 9.29 -2.71
CA GLN A 15 -14.89 9.27 -1.50
C GLN A 15 -13.85 10.39 -1.48
N LYS A 16 -13.18 10.63 -2.61
CA LYS A 16 -12.23 11.73 -2.74
C LYS A 16 -12.93 13.07 -2.56
N ALA A 17 -14.08 13.28 -3.20
CA ALA A 17 -14.85 14.52 -3.05
C ALA A 17 -15.27 14.79 -1.59
N VAL A 18 -15.66 13.75 -0.84
CA VAL A 18 -15.92 13.87 0.61
C VAL A 18 -14.65 14.30 1.34
N LEU A 19 -13.52 13.62 1.11
CA LEU A 19 -12.25 13.96 1.77
C LEU A 19 -11.79 15.38 1.43
N ASP A 20 -11.86 15.79 0.17
CA ASP A 20 -11.52 17.15 -0.27
C ASP A 20 -12.37 18.19 0.49
N ARG A 21 -13.69 17.96 0.62
CA ARG A 21 -14.58 18.87 1.35
C ARG A 21 -14.29 18.93 2.85
N LEU A 22 -13.94 17.80 3.45
CA LEU A 22 -13.50 17.75 4.84
C LEU A 22 -12.13 18.42 5.04
N ALA A 23 -11.24 18.35 4.05
CA ALA A 23 -9.94 19.03 4.06
C ALA A 23 -10.09 20.55 3.98
N ASP A 24 -10.97 21.05 3.10
CA ASP A 24 -11.26 22.48 2.96
C ASP A 24 -11.82 23.10 4.26
N ALA A 25 -12.56 22.30 5.05
CA ALA A 25 -13.15 22.73 6.31
C ALA A 25 -12.22 22.58 7.52
N TYR A 26 -11.10 21.85 7.38
CA TYR A 26 -10.19 21.53 8.48
C TYR A 26 -9.69 22.81 9.19
N PRO A 27 -9.68 22.86 10.55
CA PRO A 27 -9.91 21.77 11.51
C PRO A 27 -11.37 21.60 11.96
N ASN A 28 -12.34 22.24 11.29
CA ASN A 28 -13.74 22.17 11.70
C ASN A 28 -14.43 20.93 11.11
N PRO A 29 -15.40 20.33 11.84
CA PRO A 29 -16.22 19.27 11.29
C PRO A 29 -17.22 19.82 10.25
N VAL A 30 -17.59 18.98 9.29
CA VAL A 30 -18.65 19.24 8.32
C VAL A 30 -19.87 18.40 8.71
N HIS A 31 -21.01 19.07 8.86
CA HIS A 31 -22.28 18.44 9.15
C HIS A 31 -22.87 17.77 7.90
N THR A 32 -23.85 16.88 8.10
CA THR A 32 -24.46 16.07 7.02
C THR A 32 -25.03 16.91 5.88
N ASP A 33 -25.58 18.09 6.18
CA ASP A 33 -26.07 19.07 5.20
C ASP A 33 -24.98 19.62 4.28
N GLY A 34 -23.73 19.69 4.76
CA GLY A 34 -22.57 20.11 3.97
C GLY A 34 -21.99 19.03 3.05
N LEU A 35 -22.49 17.79 3.12
CA LEU A 35 -22.02 16.65 2.34
C LEU A 35 -23.14 15.95 1.54
N SER A 36 -24.40 16.28 1.81
CA SER A 36 -25.55 15.62 1.21
C SER A 36 -25.66 15.83 -0.30
N ASP A 37 -25.06 16.89 -0.84
CA ASP A 37 -25.00 17.15 -2.28
C ASP A 37 -24.08 16.18 -3.05
N LEU A 38 -23.24 15.43 -2.34
CA LEU A 38 -22.32 14.45 -2.94
C LEU A 38 -22.97 13.08 -3.18
N PHE A 39 -24.17 12.84 -2.65
CA PHE A 39 -24.87 11.56 -2.74
C PHE A 39 -26.37 11.76 -2.99
N ASP A 40 -26.95 10.91 -3.84
CA ASP A 40 -28.40 10.88 -4.04
C ASP A 40 -29.15 10.23 -2.85
N ASP A 41 -28.44 9.48 -2.00
CA ASP A 41 -28.98 8.75 -0.84
C ASP A 41 -28.13 8.95 0.43
N THR A 42 -28.78 9.41 1.51
CA THR A 42 -28.19 9.61 2.84
C THR A 42 -27.59 8.33 3.43
N LYS A 43 -28.12 7.14 3.07
CA LYS A 43 -27.54 5.86 3.49
C LYS A 43 -26.17 5.63 2.85
N MET A 44 -26.00 6.01 1.58
CA MET A 44 -24.71 5.91 0.89
C MET A 44 -23.69 6.89 1.47
N LEU A 45 -24.10 8.12 1.79
CA LEU A 45 -23.26 9.08 2.50
C LEU A 45 -22.80 8.51 3.85
N THR A 46 -23.74 8.01 4.64
CA THR A 46 -23.44 7.44 5.97
C THR A 46 -22.48 6.25 5.85
N ALA A 47 -22.69 5.36 4.89
CA ALA A 47 -21.82 4.21 4.67
C ALA A 47 -20.43 4.62 4.17
N CYS A 48 -20.33 5.64 3.30
CA CYS A 48 -19.06 6.20 2.85
C CYS A 48 -18.27 6.80 4.02
N CYS A 49 -18.90 7.63 4.84
CA CYS A 49 -18.25 8.23 6.01
C CYS A 49 -17.87 7.18 7.07
N ALA A 50 -18.69 6.14 7.27
CA ALA A 50 -18.36 5.00 8.12
C ALA A 50 -17.09 4.28 7.62
N TYR A 51 -17.01 4.01 6.31
CA TYR A 51 -15.86 3.35 5.71
C TYR A 51 -14.58 4.19 5.82
N LEU A 52 -14.66 5.50 5.53
CA LEU A 52 -13.53 6.43 5.72
C LEU A 52 -13.10 6.50 7.19
N HIS A 53 -14.05 6.38 8.11
CA HIS A 53 -13.79 6.33 9.55
C HIS A 53 -13.03 5.07 9.97
N GLU A 54 -13.45 3.90 9.50
CA GLU A 54 -12.79 2.61 9.78
C GLU A 54 -11.34 2.58 9.27
N HIS A 55 -11.06 3.24 8.15
CA HIS A 55 -9.70 3.40 7.63
C HIS A 55 -8.90 4.52 8.30
N GLY A 56 -9.53 5.28 9.20
CA GLY A 56 -8.92 6.39 9.92
C GLY A 56 -8.61 7.60 9.04
N LEU A 57 -9.23 7.72 7.85
CA LEU A 57 -9.10 8.88 6.96
C LEU A 57 -10.01 10.03 7.40
N ALA A 58 -11.13 9.71 8.06
CA ALA A 58 -12.03 10.68 8.67
C ALA A 58 -12.45 10.26 10.09
N ARG A 59 -12.99 11.18 10.87
CA ARG A 59 -13.73 10.92 12.11
C ARG A 59 -15.19 11.22 11.85
N ALA A 60 -16.02 10.19 11.76
CA ALA A 60 -17.46 10.32 11.53
C ALA A 60 -18.22 10.07 12.83
N LYS A 61 -19.17 10.95 13.17
CA LYS A 61 -20.14 10.72 14.23
C LYS A 61 -21.44 10.23 13.59
N ILE A 62 -21.80 8.98 13.86
CA ILE A 62 -23.03 8.35 13.34
C ILE A 62 -23.94 8.05 14.52
N SER A 63 -25.24 8.30 14.35
CA SER A 63 -26.29 8.03 15.34
C SER A 63 -27.27 6.99 14.82
N GLU A 64 -27.83 6.19 15.72
CA GLU A 64 -28.91 5.24 15.41
C GLU A 64 -30.26 5.84 15.80
N PHE A 65 -31.17 5.90 14.85
CA PHE A 65 -32.54 6.35 15.04
C PHE A 65 -33.50 5.18 14.88
N LEU A 66 -34.49 5.08 15.79
CA LEU A 66 -35.43 3.95 15.86
C LEU A 66 -36.24 3.72 14.56
N SER A 67 -36.47 4.77 13.77
CA SER A 67 -37.32 4.74 12.57
C SER A 67 -36.55 4.87 11.25
N GLU A 68 -35.33 5.42 11.27
CA GLU A 68 -34.60 5.84 10.06
C GLU A 68 -33.24 5.13 9.88
N GLY A 69 -32.83 4.34 10.89
CA GLY A 69 -31.59 3.58 10.84
C GLY A 69 -30.38 4.40 11.28
N ARG A 70 -29.20 4.12 10.70
CA ARG A 70 -27.95 4.83 11.03
C ARG A 70 -27.80 6.05 10.13
N GLU A 71 -27.53 7.21 10.74
CA GLU A 71 -27.29 8.45 10.01
C GLU A 71 -26.03 9.18 10.49
N LEU A 72 -25.32 9.78 9.55
CA LEU A 72 -24.23 10.71 9.83
C LEU A 72 -24.77 11.97 10.53
N LEU A 73 -24.05 12.46 11.54
CA LEU A 73 -24.27 13.78 12.15
C LEU A 73 -23.25 14.81 11.67
N TYR A 74 -21.97 14.41 11.66
CA TYR A 74 -20.86 15.19 11.13
C TYR A 74 -19.64 14.30 10.88
N ALA A 75 -18.74 14.77 10.03
CA ALA A 75 -17.43 14.18 9.81
C ALA A 75 -16.31 15.23 9.84
N GLU A 76 -15.11 14.82 10.21
CA GLU A 76 -13.89 15.65 10.23
C GLU A 76 -12.76 14.87 9.58
N ILE A 77 -11.92 15.48 8.74
CA ILE A 77 -10.76 14.78 8.18
C ILE A 77 -9.70 14.54 9.26
N THR A 78 -8.97 13.43 9.17
CA THR A 78 -7.81 13.19 10.05
C THR A 78 -6.51 13.64 9.40
N ALA A 79 -5.42 13.72 10.16
CA ALA A 79 -4.08 13.90 9.58
C ALA A 79 -3.75 12.82 8.54
N LYS A 80 -4.18 11.56 8.77
CA LYS A 80 -4.02 10.46 7.82
C LYS A 80 -4.85 10.67 6.54
N GLY A 81 -6.05 11.25 6.67
CA GLY A 81 -6.87 11.64 5.53
C GLY A 81 -6.24 12.76 4.70
N ILE A 82 -5.67 13.76 5.36
CA ILE A 82 -4.93 14.85 4.70
C ILE A 82 -3.70 14.28 3.96
N ASP A 83 -2.91 13.44 4.62
CA ASP A 83 -1.76 12.77 4.01
C ASP A 83 -2.16 11.88 2.83
N PHE A 84 -3.34 11.25 2.89
CA PHE A 84 -3.87 10.44 1.78
C PHE A 84 -4.21 11.29 0.54
N LEU A 85 -4.59 12.56 0.72
CA LEU A 85 -4.86 13.48 -0.40
C LEU A 85 -3.57 14.07 -0.99
N ALA A 86 -2.44 13.97 -0.31
CA ALA A 86 -1.18 14.55 -0.75
C ALA A 86 -0.50 13.67 -1.82
N ASP A 87 -0.09 14.28 -2.93
CA ASP A 87 0.57 13.59 -4.05
C ASP A 87 1.96 13.02 -3.69
N ASP A 88 2.54 13.46 -2.57
CA ASP A 88 3.86 13.05 -2.07
C ASP A 88 3.77 12.01 -0.93
N GLY A 89 2.57 11.51 -0.60
CA GLY A 89 2.34 10.62 0.53
C GLY A 89 2.30 11.31 1.89
N GLY A 90 2.33 12.65 1.91
CA GLY A 90 2.11 13.48 3.07
C GLY A 90 3.16 13.35 4.16
N LEU A 91 2.83 13.88 5.33
CA LEU A 91 3.74 13.91 6.48
C LEU A 91 4.09 12.51 6.98
N SER A 92 3.22 11.52 6.77
CA SER A 92 3.47 10.11 7.05
C SER A 92 4.70 9.55 6.32
N ALA A 93 4.98 10.00 5.09
CA ALA A 93 6.18 9.59 4.34
C ALA A 93 7.48 10.12 4.99
N ILE A 94 7.41 11.28 5.65
CA ILE A 94 8.55 11.93 6.31
C ILE A 94 8.75 11.36 7.72
N LEU A 95 7.67 11.14 8.48
CA LEU A 95 7.74 10.74 9.89
C LEU A 95 7.84 9.23 10.12
N GLY A 96 7.39 8.41 9.15
CA GLY A 96 7.37 6.96 9.26
C GLY A 96 7.86 6.28 7.99
N PRO A 97 9.13 6.49 7.57
CA PRO A 97 9.65 5.86 6.37
C PRO A 97 9.49 4.33 6.48
N VAL A 98 8.79 3.74 5.51
CA VAL A 98 8.68 2.28 5.40
C VAL A 98 10.06 1.74 5.10
N THR A 99 10.74 1.20 6.11
CA THR A 99 12.00 0.51 5.91
C THR A 99 11.70 -0.82 5.26
N ILE A 100 11.92 -0.94 3.95
CA ILE A 100 11.88 -2.23 3.25
C ILE A 100 13.07 -3.05 3.78
N LYS A 101 12.81 -3.96 4.71
CA LYS A 101 13.80 -4.93 5.18
C LYS A 101 13.75 -6.14 4.26
N PHE A 102 14.83 -6.36 3.51
CA PHE A 102 15.01 -7.63 2.82
C PHE A 102 15.26 -8.72 3.86
N HIS A 103 14.31 -9.65 4.00
CA HIS A 103 14.49 -10.83 4.84
C HIS A 103 15.58 -11.72 4.23
N GLU A 104 16.48 -12.24 5.07
CA GLU A 104 17.62 -13.04 4.60
C GLU A 104 17.16 -14.33 3.92
N ASP A 105 16.02 -14.88 4.35
CA ASP A 105 15.41 -16.04 3.71
C ASP A 105 14.91 -15.72 2.30
N SER A 106 14.37 -14.52 2.06
CA SER A 106 13.97 -14.08 0.72
C SER A 106 15.19 -13.91 -0.19
N LEU A 107 16.27 -13.32 0.33
CA LEU A 107 17.53 -13.20 -0.42
C LEU A 107 18.12 -14.57 -0.75
N ARG A 108 18.09 -15.51 0.19
CA ARG A 108 18.54 -16.89 -0.02
C ARG A 108 17.74 -17.56 -1.13
N GLN A 109 16.41 -17.47 -1.08
CA GLN A 109 15.53 -18.05 -2.09
C GLN A 109 15.79 -17.47 -3.50
N MET A 110 16.04 -16.16 -3.61
CA MET A 110 16.37 -15.54 -4.90
C MET A 110 17.69 -16.10 -5.48
N ILE A 111 18.71 -16.30 -4.64
CA ILE A 111 19.98 -16.88 -5.06
C ILE A 111 19.81 -18.36 -5.43
N GLU A 112 19.06 -19.14 -4.64
CA GLU A 112 18.74 -20.54 -4.96
C GLU A 112 18.03 -20.65 -6.32
N LEU A 113 17.06 -19.78 -6.57
CA LEU A 113 16.33 -19.76 -7.84
C LEU A 113 17.24 -19.43 -9.03
N ARG A 114 18.21 -18.52 -8.87
CA ARG A 114 19.20 -18.24 -9.93
C ARG A 114 20.14 -19.40 -10.17
N LEU A 115 20.60 -20.08 -9.11
CA LEU A 115 21.44 -21.28 -9.24
C LEU A 115 20.70 -22.43 -9.92
N ALA A 116 19.42 -22.64 -9.59
CA ALA A 116 18.57 -23.65 -10.22
C ALA A 116 18.40 -23.40 -11.72
N ASN A 117 18.26 -22.13 -12.12
CA ASN A 117 18.10 -21.72 -13.51
C ASN A 117 19.41 -21.54 -14.28
N ALA A 118 20.58 -21.70 -13.63
CA ALA A 118 21.87 -21.62 -14.31
C ALA A 118 22.00 -22.77 -15.32
N SER A 119 22.57 -22.52 -16.50
CA SER A 119 22.75 -23.58 -17.50
C SER A 119 23.77 -24.63 -17.03
N ASP A 120 23.59 -25.89 -17.43
CA ASP A 120 24.48 -27.00 -17.04
C ASP A 120 25.92 -26.84 -17.56
N GLN A 121 26.12 -25.93 -18.52
CA GLN A 121 27.43 -25.54 -19.06
C GLN A 121 28.17 -24.53 -18.16
N GLN A 122 27.48 -23.89 -17.22
CA GLN A 122 28.06 -22.97 -16.23
C GLN A 122 28.27 -23.65 -14.88
N VAL A 123 27.36 -24.55 -14.49
CA VAL A 123 27.40 -25.26 -13.21
C VAL A 123 26.80 -26.65 -13.41
N THR A 124 27.54 -27.71 -13.10
CA THR A 124 27.03 -29.09 -13.21
C THR A 124 25.92 -29.35 -12.17
N PRO A 125 25.03 -30.35 -12.38
CA PRO A 125 23.97 -30.68 -11.42
C PRO A 125 24.47 -31.01 -10.00
N GLU A 126 25.64 -31.64 -9.91
CA GLU A 126 26.31 -31.96 -8.64
C GLU A 126 26.80 -30.69 -7.93
N GLU A 127 27.45 -29.78 -8.67
CA GLU A 127 27.91 -28.48 -8.15
C GLU A 127 26.74 -27.59 -7.73
N LYS A 128 25.62 -27.57 -8.48
CA LYS A 128 24.39 -26.85 -8.10
C LYS A 128 23.89 -27.30 -6.73
N THR A 129 23.87 -28.62 -6.51
CA THR A 129 23.41 -29.20 -5.25
C THR A 129 24.33 -28.81 -4.09
N GLN A 130 25.65 -28.86 -4.29
CA GLN A 130 26.63 -28.43 -3.29
C GLN A 130 26.53 -26.94 -2.97
N LEU A 131 26.37 -26.08 -3.98
CA LEU A 131 26.24 -24.63 -3.80
C LEU A 131 24.97 -24.26 -3.04
N VAL A 132 23.83 -24.91 -3.33
CA VAL A 132 22.58 -24.69 -2.59
C VAL A 132 22.73 -25.13 -1.13
N GLN A 133 23.38 -26.27 -0.86
CA GLN A 133 23.65 -26.71 0.51
C GLN A 133 24.54 -25.75 1.28
N ALA A 134 25.62 -25.27 0.65
CA ALA A 134 26.51 -24.28 1.25
C ALA A 134 25.76 -22.98 1.58
N LEU A 135 24.92 -22.50 0.66
CA LEU A 135 24.12 -21.29 0.83
C LEU A 135 23.13 -21.39 2.02
N ARG A 136 22.53 -22.56 2.25
CA ARG A 136 21.65 -22.81 3.41
C ARG A 136 22.38 -22.81 4.73
N GLY A 137 23.67 -23.18 4.73
CA GLY A 137 24.53 -23.14 5.93
C GLY A 137 25.09 -21.76 6.29
N LEU A 138 24.91 -20.75 5.43
CA LEU A 138 25.48 -19.42 5.67
C LEU A 138 24.67 -18.60 6.71
N PRO A 139 25.35 -17.84 7.57
CA PRO A 139 24.70 -16.90 8.48
C PRO A 139 24.10 -15.71 7.71
N ALA A 140 23.11 -15.08 8.34
CA ALA A 140 22.37 -13.93 7.80
C ALA A 140 23.26 -12.82 7.21
N ASP A 141 24.31 -12.43 7.93
CA ASP A 141 25.22 -11.36 7.51
C ASP A 141 26.02 -11.73 6.26
N SER A 142 26.40 -13.00 6.10
CA SER A 142 27.08 -13.47 4.88
C SER A 142 26.17 -13.43 3.66
N ILE A 143 24.87 -13.70 3.83
CA ILE A 143 23.89 -13.62 2.73
C ILE A 143 23.71 -12.16 2.28
N LYS A 144 23.67 -11.20 3.22
CA LYS A 144 23.63 -9.77 2.90
C LYS A 144 24.86 -9.32 2.10
N HIS A 145 26.05 -9.71 2.56
CA HIS A 145 27.29 -9.38 1.86
C HIS A 145 27.36 -10.01 0.47
N LEU A 146 26.96 -11.28 0.34
CA LEU A 146 26.90 -11.96 -0.95
C LEU A 146 25.92 -11.25 -1.90
N THR A 147 24.74 -10.92 -1.42
CA THR A 147 23.70 -10.21 -2.20
C THR A 147 24.22 -8.85 -2.69
N THR A 148 24.88 -8.08 -1.82
CA THR A 148 25.47 -6.78 -2.19
C THR A 148 26.49 -6.93 -3.31
N ARG A 149 27.39 -7.92 -3.18
CA ARG A 149 28.42 -8.18 -4.20
C ARG A 149 27.82 -8.66 -5.52
N LEU A 150 26.76 -9.46 -5.47
CA LEU A 150 26.03 -9.90 -6.68
C LEU A 150 25.33 -8.71 -7.36
N LEU A 151 24.79 -7.77 -6.60
CA LEU A 151 24.20 -6.54 -7.14
C LEU A 151 25.25 -5.66 -7.81
N ASP A 152 26.40 -5.43 -7.15
CA ASP A 152 27.50 -4.63 -7.71
C ASP A 152 27.99 -5.23 -9.04
N LEU A 153 28.29 -6.53 -9.04
CA LEU A 153 28.71 -7.24 -10.25
C LEU A 153 27.62 -7.24 -11.33
N GLY A 154 26.36 -7.36 -10.95
CA GLY A 154 25.23 -7.26 -11.86
C GLY A 154 25.18 -5.89 -12.54
N MET A 155 25.31 -4.81 -11.77
CA MET A 155 25.30 -3.44 -12.27
C MET A 155 26.49 -3.17 -13.21
N ASP A 156 27.69 -3.65 -12.85
CA ASP A 156 28.90 -3.49 -13.67
C ASP A 156 28.83 -4.26 -15.00
N ASN A 157 28.10 -5.39 -15.03
CA ASN A 157 28.04 -6.28 -16.19
C ASN A 157 26.71 -6.19 -16.96
N LEU A 158 25.81 -5.26 -16.60
CA LEU A 158 24.57 -4.99 -17.32
C LEU A 158 24.77 -3.82 -18.28
N PRO A 159 24.94 -4.06 -19.60
CA PRO A 159 25.24 -2.99 -20.57
C PRO A 159 24.14 -1.92 -20.64
N ARG A 160 22.91 -2.27 -20.23
CA ARG A 160 21.73 -1.40 -20.22
C ARG A 160 21.33 -0.92 -18.83
N ALA A 161 22.14 -1.12 -17.80
CA ALA A 161 21.79 -0.71 -16.43
C ALA A 161 21.38 0.77 -16.37
N VAL A 162 22.19 1.65 -16.97
CA VAL A 162 21.92 3.09 -17.00
C VAL A 162 20.66 3.43 -17.82
N GLU A 163 20.42 2.75 -18.93
CA GLU A 163 19.21 2.96 -19.77
C GLU A 163 17.93 2.55 -19.04
N ILE A 164 17.97 1.44 -18.30
CA ILE A 164 16.85 0.96 -17.48
C ILE A 164 16.55 1.97 -16.37
N VAL A 165 17.59 2.42 -15.64
CA VAL A 165 17.44 3.45 -14.60
C VAL A 165 16.86 4.74 -15.19
N ARG A 166 17.35 5.15 -16.35
CA ARG A 166 16.86 6.35 -17.04
C ARG A 166 15.38 6.23 -17.40
N THR A 167 14.95 5.08 -17.93
CA THR A 167 13.56 4.81 -18.30
C THR A 167 12.63 4.80 -17.10
N PHE A 168 13.11 4.39 -15.93
CA PHE A 168 12.33 4.36 -14.71
C PHE A 168 12.18 5.74 -14.06
N LEU A 169 13.19 6.62 -14.22
CA LEU A 169 13.20 7.97 -13.64
C LEU A 169 12.60 9.04 -14.56
N SER A 170 12.35 8.73 -15.83
CA SER A 170 11.75 9.61 -16.84
C SER A 170 10.24 9.43 -16.93
#